data_AF-W4QQ54-F1
#
_entry.id   AF-W4QQ54-F1
#
_cell.length_a   1.000
_cell.length_b   1.000
_cell.length_c   1.000
_cell.angle_alpha   90.00
_cell.angle_beta   90.00
_cell.angle_gamma   90.00
#
_symmetry.space_group_name_H-M   'P 1'
#
loop_
_entity.id
_entity.type
_entity.pdbx_description
1 polymer ?
#
loop_
_entity_poly.entity_id
_entity_poly.type
_entity_poly.pdbx_seq_one_letter_code
_entity_poly.pdbx_strand_id
1 'polypeptide(L)'
;MRFWKKKHVDERVQNIQNKIYKEIYFGIMLLASLSIVIKFITIGMSFQVVLTEWLIILFSSIYYTTRSVYLGIYSDEVELHDSRSKVKLGTKNLIVGIGLGLVLAISFATNSAINYADNTQEAVNFFFLVFGVSLFIYVPIFAGVTGLSYLVAKKKSEQINQNQLDDHEGKW
;
A
#
# COMPACT_ATOMS: atom_id res chain seq x y z
N MET A 1 -21.95 12.36 22.18
CA MET A 1 -20.50 12.43 22.47
C MET A 1 -19.95 13.70 21.85
N ARG A 2 -19.66 14.71 22.67
CA ARG A 2 -19.34 16.09 22.28
C ARG A 2 -18.04 16.51 22.97
N PHE A 3 -16.94 15.91 22.56
CA PHE A 3 -15.59 16.30 22.92
C PHE A 3 -14.82 15.98 21.63
N TRP A 4 -14.28 16.90 20.84
CA TRP A 4 -13.35 17.96 21.16
C TRP A 4 -13.63 19.14 20.21
N LYS A 5 -13.72 20.38 20.71
CA LYS A 5 -13.71 21.55 19.81
C LYS A 5 -12.31 21.59 19.15
N LYS A 6 -12.23 21.42 17.82
CA LYS A 6 -11.00 21.69 17.06
C LYS A 6 -10.60 23.13 17.35
N LYS A 7 -9.46 23.32 18.04
CA LYS A 7 -8.81 24.63 18.12
C LYS A 7 -8.40 24.98 16.69
N HIS A 8 -8.72 26.19 16.23
CA HIS A 8 -8.24 26.64 14.92
C HIS A 8 -6.71 26.70 15.00
N VAL A 9 -6.06 25.78 14.29
CA VAL A 9 -4.61 25.73 14.13
C VAL A 9 -4.30 26.36 12.79
N ASP A 10 -3.23 27.14 12.73
CA ASP A 10 -2.72 27.74 11.49
C ASP A 10 -2.41 26.63 10.46
N GLU A 11 -2.89 26.81 9.23
CA GLU A 11 -2.67 25.90 8.11
C GLU A 11 -1.18 25.64 7.86
N ARG A 12 -0.31 26.64 8.10
CA ARG A 12 1.14 26.48 7.98
C ARG A 12 1.68 25.45 8.96
N VAL A 13 1.20 25.50 10.21
CA VAL A 13 1.60 24.56 11.25
C VAL A 13 1.08 23.16 10.93
N GLN A 14 -0.15 23.05 10.44
CA GLN A 14 -0.74 21.76 10.03
C GLN A 14 0.03 21.13 8.87
N ASN A 15 0.41 21.92 7.86
CA ASN A 15 1.22 21.45 6.72
C ASN A 15 2.61 20.95 7.16
N ILE A 16 3.28 21.68 8.07
CA ILE A 16 4.56 21.24 8.63
C ILE A 16 4.40 19.92 9.39
N GLN A 17 3.37 19.79 10.22
CA GLN A 17 3.10 18.54 10.94
C GLN A 17 2.89 17.38 9.97
N ASN A 18 2.06 17.56 8.93
CA ASN A 18 1.79 16.53 7.94
C ASN A 18 3.06 16.08 7.20
N LYS A 19 3.95 17.03 6.88
CA LYS A 19 5.26 16.74 6.29
C LYS A 19 6.12 15.87 7.23
N ILE A 20 6.20 16.23 8.51
CA ILE A 20 6.95 15.44 9.51
C ILE A 20 6.38 14.03 9.64
N TYR A 21 5.04 13.88 9.70
CA TYR A 21 4.42 12.55 9.76
C TYR A 21 4.74 11.69 8.54
N LYS A 22 4.78 12.30 7.35
CA LYS A 22 5.16 11.62 6.11
C LYS A 22 6.63 11.18 6.15
N GLU A 23 7.53 12.05 6.60
CA GLU A 23 8.96 11.73 6.74
C GLU A 23 9.20 10.61 7.76
N ILE A 24 8.52 10.64 8.91
CA ILE A 24 8.57 9.56 9.91
C ILE A 24 8.07 8.25 9.31
N TYR A 25 6.96 8.27 8.58
CA TYR A 25 6.46 7.08 7.88
C TYR A 25 7.50 6.51 6.92
N PHE A 26 8.10 7.34 6.07
CA PHE A 26 9.19 6.91 5.18
C PHE A 26 10.39 6.35 5.94
N GLY A 27 10.77 6.97 7.06
CA GLY A 27 11.84 6.48 7.94
C GLY A 27 11.55 5.09 8.50
N ILE A 28 10.33 4.86 9.02
CA ILE A 28 9.89 3.55 9.52
C ILE A 28 9.96 2.50 8.42
N MET A 29 9.42 2.81 7.24
CA MET A 29 9.42 1.90 6.10
C MET A 29 10.84 1.51 5.66
N LEU A 30 11.75 2.49 5.61
CA LEU A 30 13.15 2.27 5.23
C LEU A 30 13.88 1.41 6.27
N LEU A 31 13.76 1.74 7.56
CA LEU A 31 14.43 1.00 8.63
C LEU A 31 13.91 -0.43 8.75
N ALA A 32 12.60 -0.64 8.66
CA ALA A 32 12.03 -1.97 8.69
C ALA A 32 12.47 -2.80 7.48
N SER A 33 12.48 -2.20 6.28
CA SER A 33 12.95 -2.89 5.06
C SER A 33 14.44 -3.25 5.15
N LEU A 34 15.28 -2.33 5.65
CA LEU A 34 16.71 -2.58 5.85
C LEU A 34 16.94 -3.68 6.90
N SER A 35 16.17 -3.69 7.98
CA SER A 35 16.23 -4.75 9.00
C SER A 35 15.93 -6.14 8.39
N ILE A 36 14.90 -6.25 7.54
CA ILE A 36 14.57 -7.51 6.84
C ILE A 36 15.77 -8.01 6.03
N VAL A 37 16.37 -7.13 5.23
CA VAL A 37 17.52 -7.49 4.38
C VAL A 37 18.70 -7.95 5.22
N ILE A 38 19.07 -7.21 6.28
CA ILE A 38 20.20 -7.55 7.15
C ILE A 38 19.96 -8.90 7.85
N LYS A 39 18.74 -9.15 8.35
CA LYS A 39 18.41 -10.40 9.03
C LYS A 39 18.44 -11.60 8.09
N PHE A 40 17.96 -11.46 6.86
CA PHE A 40 18.04 -12.53 5.86
C PHE A 40 19.48 -12.88 5.49
N ILE A 41 20.39 -11.90 5.48
CA ILE A 41 21.82 -12.14 5.21
C ILE A 41 22.54 -12.77 6.42
N THR A 42 22.22 -12.35 7.64
CA THR A 42 22.99 -12.73 8.84
C THR A 42 22.44 -13.93 9.60
N ILE A 43 21.12 -14.09 9.69
CA ILE A 43 20.44 -15.13 10.49
C ILE A 43 19.89 -16.23 9.58
N GLY A 44 19.50 -15.88 8.35
CA GLY A 44 18.98 -16.79 7.33
C GLY A 44 17.57 -16.44 6.87
N MET A 45 17.12 -17.11 5.81
CA MET A 45 15.86 -16.82 5.12
C MET A 45 14.68 -17.58 5.75
N SER A 46 14.34 -17.27 7.00
CA SER A 46 13.12 -17.76 7.65
C SER A 46 12.13 -16.62 7.90
N PHE A 47 10.86 -16.87 7.61
CA PHE A 47 9.78 -15.91 7.83
C PHE A 47 9.66 -15.49 9.31
N GLN A 48 9.93 -16.41 10.24
CA GLN A 48 9.84 -16.16 11.69
C GLN A 48 10.82 -15.09 12.16
N VAL A 49 11.98 -14.96 11.50
CA VAL A 49 13.05 -14.04 11.87
C VAL A 49 12.66 -12.58 11.60
N VAL A 50 11.81 -12.36 10.58
CA VAL A 50 11.42 -11.04 10.06
C VAL A 50 9.94 -10.72 10.25
N LEU A 51 9.20 -11.57 10.98
CA LEU A 51 7.76 -11.42 11.17
C LEU A 51 7.41 -10.06 11.78
N THR A 52 8.18 -9.61 12.76
CA THR A 52 7.96 -8.32 13.43
C THR A 52 8.09 -7.14 12.46
N GLU A 53 9.10 -7.15 11.59
CA GLU A 53 9.28 -6.11 10.56
C GLU A 53 8.12 -6.09 9.56
N TRP A 54 7.63 -7.26 9.15
CA TRP A 54 6.45 -7.35 8.30
C TRP A 54 5.22 -6.76 8.97
N LEU A 55 5.01 -7.03 10.26
CA LEU A 55 3.91 -6.44 11.02
C LEU A 55 4.07 -4.91 11.15
N ILE A 56 5.27 -4.41 11.41
CA ILE A 56 5.54 -2.96 11.48
C ILE A 56 5.19 -2.30 10.15
N ILE A 57 5.66 -2.86 9.04
CA ILE A 57 5.35 -2.34 7.69
C ILE A 57 3.84 -2.35 7.46
N LEU A 58 3.18 -3.47 7.73
CA LEU A 58 1.74 -3.62 7.50
C LEU A 58 0.91 -2.63 8.32
N PHE A 59 1.10 -2.60 9.64
CA PHE A 59 0.30 -1.74 10.52
C PHE A 59 0.62 -0.25 10.32
N SER A 60 1.87 0.11 10.07
CA SER A 60 2.24 1.52 9.80
C SER A 60 1.65 2.01 8.47
N SER A 61 1.65 1.19 7.41
CA SER A 61 1.01 1.53 6.14
C SER A 61 -0.50 1.71 6.28
N ILE A 62 -1.17 0.81 7.02
CA ILE A 62 -2.62 0.92 7.28
C ILE A 62 -2.91 2.19 8.10
N TYR A 63 -2.17 2.43 9.18
CA TYR A 63 -2.36 3.60 10.03
C TYR A 63 -2.15 4.90 9.25
N TYR A 64 -1.04 5.02 8.52
CA TYR A 64 -0.72 6.22 7.75
C TYR A 64 -1.78 6.51 6.69
N THR A 65 -2.19 5.50 5.92
CA THR A 65 -3.23 5.64 4.88
C THR A 65 -4.57 6.04 5.50
N THR A 66 -4.95 5.40 6.60
CA THR A 66 -6.20 5.72 7.29
C THR A 66 -6.19 7.16 7.80
N ARG A 67 -5.08 7.58 8.43
CA ARG A 67 -4.88 8.94 8.92
C ARG A 67 -4.94 9.96 7.79
N SER A 68 -4.27 9.72 6.65
CA SER A 68 -4.26 10.67 5.53
C SER A 68 -5.64 10.85 4.92
N VAL A 69 -6.44 9.78 4.84
CA VAL A 69 -7.84 9.83 4.38
C VAL A 69 -8.72 10.63 5.35
N TYR A 70 -8.65 10.38 6.66
CA TYR A 70 -9.46 11.11 7.64
C TYR A 70 -9.06 12.57 7.83
N LEU A 71 -7.87 12.95 7.38
CA LEU A 71 -7.43 14.34 7.37
C LEU A 71 -7.72 15.04 6.04
N GLY A 72 -8.24 14.34 5.02
CA GLY A 72 -8.49 14.93 3.71
C GLY A 72 -7.24 15.07 2.81
N ILE A 73 -6.06 14.84 3.39
CA ILE A 73 -4.76 15.01 2.73
C ILE A 73 -4.60 14.05 1.55
N TYR A 74 -5.22 12.87 1.61
CA TYR A 74 -5.07 11.84 0.59
C TYR A 74 -5.60 12.32 -0.78
N SER A 75 -6.78 12.93 -0.81
CA SER A 75 -7.37 13.51 -2.04
C SER A 75 -6.50 14.62 -2.59
N ASP A 76 -6.00 15.51 -1.73
CA ASP A 76 -5.13 16.63 -2.14
C ASP A 76 -3.81 16.12 -2.76
N GLU A 77 -3.22 15.07 -2.17
CA GLU A 77 -2.03 14.42 -2.72
C GLU A 77 -2.31 13.75 -4.07
N VAL A 78 -3.49 13.16 -4.26
CA VAL A 78 -3.91 12.55 -5.53
C VAL A 78 -4.05 13.63 -6.61
N GLU A 79 -4.72 14.75 -6.31
CA GLU A 79 -4.91 15.86 -7.24
C GLU A 79 -3.59 16.54 -7.61
N LEU A 80 -2.71 16.75 -6.62
CA LEU A 80 -1.38 17.31 -6.87
C LEU A 80 -0.50 16.35 -7.69
N HIS A 81 -0.63 15.05 -7.48
CA HIS A 81 0.05 14.06 -8.32
C HIS A 81 -0.49 14.06 -9.75
N ASP A 82 -1.81 13.97 -9.92
CA ASP A 82 -2.46 13.86 -11.23
C ASP A 82 -2.31 15.14 -12.07
N SER A 83 -2.16 16.32 -11.44
CA SER A 83 -1.86 17.58 -12.14
C SER A 83 -0.42 17.68 -12.63
N ARG A 84 0.53 16.99 -11.98
CA ARG A 84 1.97 17.02 -12.32
C ARG A 84 2.44 15.81 -13.13
N SER A 85 1.68 14.71 -13.11
CA SER A 85 2.06 13.43 -13.69
C SER A 85 1.21 13.12 -14.93
N LYS A 86 1.83 12.49 -15.94
CA LYS A 86 1.09 11.96 -17.12
C LYS A 86 0.28 10.70 -16.78
N VAL A 87 0.70 9.95 -15.76
CA VAL A 87 0.04 8.71 -15.33
C VAL A 87 -0.70 9.00 -14.04
N LYS A 88 -2.02 8.76 -14.06
CA LYS A 88 -2.88 8.93 -12.88
C LYS A 88 -2.46 8.00 -11.75
N LEU A 89 -2.59 8.46 -10.51
CA LEU A 89 -2.18 7.68 -9.34
C LEU A 89 -2.95 6.35 -9.23
N GLY A 90 -4.25 6.36 -9.58
CA GLY A 90 -5.06 5.15 -9.64
C GLY A 90 -4.52 4.10 -10.62
N THR A 91 -4.10 4.53 -11.82
CA THR A 91 -3.48 3.64 -12.82
C THR A 91 -2.16 3.08 -12.30
N LYS A 92 -1.35 3.92 -11.63
CA LYS A 92 -0.09 3.47 -11.01
C LYS A 92 -0.34 2.39 -9.95
N ASN A 93 -1.35 2.56 -9.09
CA ASN A 93 -1.70 1.56 -8.07
C ASN A 93 -2.21 0.25 -8.68
N LEU A 94 -2.96 0.31 -9.79
CA LEU A 94 -3.36 -0.89 -10.53
C LEU A 94 -2.16 -1.63 -11.13
N ILE A 95 -1.22 -0.90 -11.76
CA ILE A 95 0.01 -1.48 -12.31
C ILE A 95 0.83 -2.16 -11.20
N VAL A 96 0.94 -1.52 -10.03
CA VAL A 96 1.62 -2.11 -8.87
C VAL A 96 0.92 -3.39 -8.41
N GLY A 97 -0.41 -3.39 -8.31
CA GLY A 97 -1.18 -4.59 -7.96
C GLY A 97 -0.99 -5.74 -8.94
N ILE A 98 -1.03 -5.45 -10.25
CA ILE A 98 -0.76 -6.44 -11.30
C ILE A 98 0.66 -6.98 -11.16
N GLY A 99 1.65 -6.10 -10.97
CA GLY A 99 3.05 -6.49 -10.77
C GLY A 99 3.25 -7.42 -9.58
N LEU A 100 2.62 -7.12 -8.44
CA LEU A 100 2.67 -7.98 -7.25
C LEU A 100 2.06 -9.37 -7.49
N GLY A 101 0.90 -9.42 -8.15
CA GLY A 101 0.27 -10.68 -8.52
C GLY A 101 1.13 -11.52 -9.48
N LEU A 102 1.80 -10.86 -10.44
CA LEU A 102 2.72 -11.52 -11.37
C LEU A 102 3.94 -12.11 -10.66
N VAL A 103 4.57 -11.34 -9.77
CA VAL A 103 5.72 -11.81 -8.98
C VAL A 103 5.35 -13.06 -8.18
N LEU A 104 4.20 -13.05 -7.49
CA LEU A 104 3.73 -14.21 -6.72
C LEU A 104 3.42 -15.41 -7.62
N ALA A 105 2.78 -15.19 -8.77
CA ALA A 105 2.49 -16.27 -9.72
C ALA A 105 3.77 -16.94 -10.22
N ILE A 106 4.80 -16.15 -10.54
CA ILE A 106 6.12 -16.68 -10.94
C ILE A 106 6.79 -17.43 -9.78
N SER A 107 6.73 -16.89 -8.56
CA SER A 107 7.32 -17.54 -7.38
C SER A 107 6.69 -18.91 -7.11
N PHE A 108 5.36 -19.02 -7.15
CA PHE A 108 4.67 -20.29 -6.92
C PHE A 108 4.87 -21.28 -8.07
N ALA A 109 4.84 -20.81 -9.32
CA ALA A 109 5.12 -21.65 -10.48
C ALA A 109 6.54 -22.23 -10.43
N THR A 110 7.53 -21.38 -10.13
CA THR A 110 8.94 -21.79 -9.97
C THR A 110 9.09 -22.80 -8.83
N ASN A 111 8.47 -22.53 -7.68
CA ASN A 111 8.48 -23.44 -6.54
C ASN A 111 7.87 -24.80 -6.89
N SER A 112 6.77 -24.80 -7.64
CA SER A 112 6.13 -26.05 -8.12
C SER A 112 7.03 -26.83 -9.06
N ALA A 113 7.66 -26.15 -10.01
CA ALA A 113 8.50 -26.79 -11.02
C ALA A 113 9.79 -27.38 -10.44
N ILE A 114 10.39 -26.73 -9.43
CA ILE A 114 11.66 -27.16 -8.83
C ILE A 114 11.45 -28.24 -7.78
N ASN A 115 10.42 -28.11 -6.92
CA ASN A 115 10.29 -28.97 -5.74
C ASN A 115 9.37 -30.17 -5.91
N TYR A 116 8.55 -30.22 -6.98
CA TYR A 116 7.52 -31.25 -7.14
C TYR A 116 7.63 -32.06 -8.44
N ALA A 117 8.47 -31.67 -9.40
CA ALA A 117 8.62 -32.40 -10.66
C ALA A 117 9.78 -33.41 -10.59
N ASP A 118 9.54 -34.63 -11.07
CA ASP A 118 10.56 -35.69 -11.10
C ASP A 118 11.38 -35.66 -12.40
N ASN A 119 10.85 -35.07 -13.47
CA ASN A 119 11.51 -34.94 -14.76
C ASN A 119 11.29 -33.57 -15.42
N THR A 120 12.11 -33.25 -16.43
CA THR A 120 12.08 -31.95 -17.11
C THR A 120 10.74 -31.67 -17.79
N GLN A 121 10.08 -32.69 -18.35
CA GLN A 121 8.80 -32.51 -19.03
C GLN A 121 7.68 -32.18 -18.03
N GLU A 122 7.67 -32.84 -16.87
CA GLU A 122 6.78 -32.54 -15.76
C GLU A 122 7.04 -31.16 -15.16
N ALA A 123 8.31 -30.74 -15.04
CA ALA A 123 8.66 -29.43 -14.52
C ALA A 123 8.06 -28.30 -15.37
N VAL A 124 8.15 -28.43 -16.70
CA VAL A 124 7.54 -27.49 -17.65
C VAL A 124 6.01 -27.50 -17.51
N ASN A 125 5.39 -28.68 -17.43
CA ASN A 125 3.94 -28.80 -17.28
C ASN A 125 3.45 -28.17 -15.95
N PHE A 126 4.11 -28.46 -14.84
CA PHE A 126 3.77 -27.91 -13.52
C PHE A 126 3.99 -26.40 -13.46
N PHE A 127 5.07 -25.89 -14.06
CA PHE A 127 5.28 -24.46 -14.16
C PHE A 127 4.10 -23.78 -14.84
N PHE A 128 3.75 -24.18 -16.07
CA PHE A 128 2.68 -23.51 -16.82
C PHE A 128 1.30 -23.68 -16.20
N LEU A 129 1.01 -24.85 -15.61
CA LEU A 129 -0.25 -25.09 -14.92
C LEU A 129 -0.39 -24.19 -13.68
N VAL A 130 0.61 -24.20 -12.79
CA VAL A 130 0.56 -23.40 -11.56
C VAL A 130 0.67 -21.91 -11.88
N PHE A 131 1.47 -21.52 -12.87
CA PHE A 131 1.56 -20.14 -13.33
C PHE A 131 0.20 -19.65 -13.85
N GLY A 132 -0.44 -20.40 -14.74
CA GLY A 132 -1.76 -20.04 -15.28
C GLY A 132 -2.80 -19.88 -14.18
N VAL A 133 -2.94 -20.87 -13.29
CA VAL A 133 -3.87 -20.81 -12.16
C VAL A 133 -3.55 -19.63 -11.24
N SER A 134 -2.27 -19.44 -10.90
CA SER A 134 -1.82 -18.35 -10.03
C SER A 134 -2.05 -16.97 -10.63
N LEU A 135 -1.90 -16.81 -11.95
CA LEU A 135 -2.23 -15.57 -12.65
C LEU A 135 -3.71 -15.23 -12.49
N PHE A 136 -4.61 -16.20 -12.75
CA PHE A 136 -6.05 -15.99 -12.65
C PHE A 136 -6.53 -15.67 -11.23
N ILE A 137 -5.81 -16.14 -10.21
CA ILE A 137 -6.15 -15.89 -8.81
C ILE A 137 -5.49 -14.61 -8.31
N TYR A 138 -4.15 -14.54 -8.31
CA TYR A 138 -3.43 -13.49 -7.61
C TYR A 138 -3.46 -12.15 -8.36
N VAL A 139 -3.37 -12.13 -9.69
CA VAL A 139 -3.37 -10.85 -10.43
C VAL A 139 -4.68 -10.08 -10.22
N PRO A 140 -5.88 -10.66 -10.40
CA PRO A 140 -7.13 -9.97 -10.12
C PRO A 140 -7.30 -9.59 -8.65
N ILE A 141 -6.87 -10.44 -7.72
CA ILE A 141 -6.95 -10.13 -6.28
C ILE A 141 -6.09 -8.91 -5.94
N PHE A 142 -4.82 -8.90 -6.33
CA PHE A 142 -3.94 -7.77 -5.99
C PHE A 142 -4.30 -6.50 -6.74
N ALA A 143 -4.66 -6.58 -8.02
CA ALA A 143 -5.15 -5.42 -8.78
C ALA A 143 -6.46 -4.89 -8.19
N GLY A 144 -7.38 -5.79 -7.81
CA GLY A 144 -8.65 -5.45 -7.16
C GLY A 144 -8.43 -4.79 -5.80
N VAL A 145 -7.58 -5.36 -4.94
CA VAL A 145 -7.29 -4.80 -3.62
C VAL A 145 -6.65 -3.42 -3.74
N THR A 146 -5.64 -3.22 -4.60
CA THR A 146 -5.00 -1.90 -4.74
C THR A 146 -5.93 -0.88 -5.39
N GLY A 147 -6.70 -1.28 -6.40
CA GLY A 147 -7.68 -0.43 -7.08
C GLY A 147 -8.83 -0.01 -6.17
N LEU A 148 -9.46 -0.97 -5.48
CA LEU A 148 -10.56 -0.70 -4.55
C LEU A 148 -10.08 0.14 -3.36
N SER A 149 -8.91 -0.16 -2.80
CA SER A 149 -8.34 0.62 -1.70
C SER A 149 -8.13 2.08 -2.11
N TYR A 150 -7.63 2.32 -3.33
CA TYR A 150 -7.49 3.66 -3.89
C TYR A 150 -8.83 4.38 -4.03
N LEU A 151 -9.84 3.73 -4.62
CA LEU A 151 -11.17 4.32 -4.82
C LEU A 151 -11.85 4.68 -3.50
N VAL A 152 -11.79 3.77 -2.51
CA VAL A 152 -12.35 3.99 -1.18
C VAL A 152 -11.61 5.11 -0.46
N ALA A 153 -10.28 5.10 -0.48
CA ALA A 153 -9.46 6.14 0.16
C ALA A 153 -9.74 7.52 -0.45
N LYS A 154 -9.76 7.63 -1.79
CA LYS A 154 -10.04 8.87 -2.50
C LYS A 154 -11.44 9.40 -2.16
N LYS A 155 -12.48 8.58 -2.37
CA LYS A 155 -13.88 8.99 -2.13
C LYS A 155 -14.11 9.43 -0.69
N LYS A 156 -13.53 8.71 0.27
CA LYS A 156 -13.68 9.04 1.69
C LYS A 156 -12.93 10.31 2.06
N SER A 157 -11.74 10.52 1.50
CA SER A 157 -10.95 11.73 1.71
C SER A 157 -11.68 12.97 1.16
N GLU A 158 -12.23 12.88 -0.06
CA GLU A 158 -13.03 13.94 -0.66
C GLU A 158 -14.27 14.28 0.17
N GLN A 159 -14.98 13.26 0.68
CA GLN A 159 -16.13 13.47 1.56
C GLN A 159 -15.74 14.21 2.84
N ILE A 160 -14.58 13.91 3.41
CA ILE A 160 -14.08 14.62 4.60
C ILE A 160 -13.74 16.07 4.26
N ASN A 161 -13.12 16.34 3.12
CA ASN A 161 -12.84 17.71 2.66
C ASN A 161 -14.13 18.51 2.50
N GLN A 162 -15.15 17.94 1.85
CA GLN A 162 -16.46 18.59 1.69
C GLN A 162 -17.11 18.90 3.03
N ASN A 163 -17.18 17.93 3.94
CA ASN A 163 -17.74 18.14 5.28
C ASN A 163 -17.00 19.24 6.06
N GLN A 164 -15.68 19.37 5.88
CA GLN A 164 -14.90 20.43 6.53
C GLN A 164 -15.25 21.81 5.95
N LEU A 165 -15.44 21.93 4.63
CA LEU A 165 -15.87 23.17 3.98
C LEU A 165 -17.27 23.60 4.45
N ASP A 166 -18.23 22.67 4.48
CA ASP A 166 -19.60 22.95 4.93
C ASP A 166 -19.65 23.41 6.40
N ASP A 167 -18.82 22.81 7.27
CA ASP A 167 -18.66 23.20 8.68
C ASP A 167 -18.04 24.61 8.86
N HIS A 168 -17.32 25.11 7.85
CA HIS A 168 -16.75 26.45 7.81
C HIS A 168 -17.75 27.48 7.29
N GLU A 169 -18.60 27.13 6.32
CA GLU A 169 -19.63 28.00 5.77
C GLU A 169 -20.84 28.17 6.71
N GLY A 170 -21.24 27.12 7.43
CA GLY A 170 -22.38 27.16 8.37
C GLY A 170 -22.12 27.88 9.71
N LYS A 171 -20.97 28.55 9.88
CA LYS A 171 -20.57 29.28 11.10
C LYS A 171 -20.64 30.80 11.00
N TRP A 172 -21.28 31.33 9.96
CA TRP A 172 -21.59 32.75 9.81
C TRP A 172 -23.04 33.05 10.18
#